data_AF-A0A2D6LLJ1-F1
#
_entry.id   AF-A0A2D6LLJ1-F1
#
_cell.length_a   1.000
_cell.length_b   1.000
_cell.length_c   1.000
_cell.angle_alpha   90.00
_cell.angle_beta   90.00
_cell.angle_gamma   90.00
#
_symmetry.space_group_name_H-M   'P 1'
#
loop_
_entity.id
_entity.type
_entity.pdbx_description
1 polymer ?
#
loop_
_entity_poly.entity_id
_entity_poly.type
_entity_poly.pdbx_seq_one_letter_code
_entity_poly.pdbx_strand_id
1 'polypeptide(L)'
;MCAGCDCSRRGRRVRDRRKFMGRCDVLRVCTGCLWLYDRRQLRGRAAHASVRVALTHALEQGNRHRVAIIRNHMARDPFTVVQLSDLHLNPKVQRSIDCLSHLRQRVGAIGPDLMVVTGDVTNDGFRDTDSFAWARHELERFGVPMHVVPGNHDVGAAAVLNRLITHDPSGDVRKEHVDAWLDVYEADRFAVQHGRWTLIGLNSQIMGAGLIDAERRQLEWLDRKISAMQVADQNVAVFMHTLPYMRSPDEQIDDMSAYWSIPPSALQVLMQRLQNVNLRLFATGHVHWYASFLRDPVQHVWCPSMTMAIDDPKFPRGGDKIGFVLHTFEDETMSHQLVEVDIETGETVLFHRKSLDIPGRGTLAFANLALDFTGTLSRDGMLLPGVAPRLIELAKQMRITVMTADTFGKVDDALADLPVEVHIVKTGQDKARMLADLNPQVTVAIGNGRNDVAMVQAAVLGIAVCGPEGMAGELIRVADVVCRDILEALDLLVHRLRIKATLRD
;
A
#
# COMPACT_ATOMS: atom_id res chain seq x y z
N MET A 1 -5.07 61.80 5.70
CA MET A 1 -4.48 62.62 6.78
C MET A 1 -4.97 62.11 8.12
N CYS A 2 -4.07 61.61 8.96
CA CYS A 2 -4.11 61.72 10.42
C CYS A 2 -2.68 61.43 10.91
N ALA A 3 -2.16 62.32 11.76
CA ALA A 3 -0.75 62.48 12.09
C ALA A 3 -0.31 61.57 13.26
N GLY A 4 1.00 61.29 13.31
CA GLY A 4 1.69 60.91 14.55
C GLY A 4 2.20 59.47 14.63
N CYS A 5 3.33 59.18 13.98
CA CYS A 5 4.40 58.35 14.53
C CYS A 5 5.60 58.37 13.57
N ASP A 6 6.56 59.25 13.83
CA ASP A 6 7.88 59.24 13.21
C ASP A 6 8.72 58.14 13.86
N CYS A 7 9.04 57.10 13.08
CA CYS A 7 10.00 56.08 13.48
C CYS A 7 11.04 55.90 12.37
N SER A 8 11.65 57.01 11.98
CA SER A 8 12.93 56.98 11.28
C SER A 8 14.06 57.23 12.28
N ARG A 9 15.06 56.34 12.26
CA ARG A 9 16.43 56.45 12.81
C ARG A 9 16.76 55.65 14.09
N ARG A 10 17.81 54.85 13.91
CA ARG A 10 18.82 54.32 14.85
C ARG A 10 18.46 53.01 15.56
N GLY A 11 19.18 51.97 15.13
CA GLY A 11 19.25 50.68 15.79
C GLY A 11 19.67 50.78 17.25
N ARG A 12 18.92 50.09 18.10
CA ARG A 12 19.39 49.54 19.38
C ARG A 12 18.79 48.16 19.55
N ARG A 13 19.65 47.18 19.84
CA ARG A 13 19.25 45.86 20.34
C ARG A 13 18.52 46.05 21.66
N VAL A 14 17.32 45.48 21.80
CA VAL A 14 16.65 45.36 23.11
C VAL A 14 16.79 43.93 23.59
N ARG A 15 17.68 43.75 24.58
CA ARG A 15 17.70 42.62 25.51
C ARG A 15 16.69 42.94 26.61
N ASP A 16 15.47 42.39 26.56
CA ASP A 16 14.79 41.84 27.75
C ASP A 16 13.48 41.14 27.37
N ARG A 17 13.33 39.88 27.79
CA ARG A 17 12.14 39.04 27.56
C ARG A 17 11.36 38.94 28.87
N ARG A 18 10.52 39.93 29.16
CA ARG A 18 9.37 39.89 30.11
C ARG A 18 8.95 41.31 30.47
N LYS A 19 8.09 41.95 29.66
CA LYS A 19 7.22 43.09 30.01
C LYS A 19 6.48 43.60 28.77
N PHE A 20 5.57 42.79 28.21
CA PHE A 20 4.51 43.27 27.30
C PHE A 20 3.37 42.23 27.29
N MET A 21 2.85 41.92 28.47
CA MET A 21 1.56 41.24 28.65
C MET A 21 0.70 42.21 29.45
N GLY A 22 -0.17 42.92 28.76
CA GLY A 22 -1.07 43.89 29.41
C GLY A 22 -1.69 44.86 28.43
N ARG A 23 -2.90 44.51 27.97
CA ARG A 23 -3.92 45.38 27.35
C ARG A 23 -3.57 45.99 26.00
N CYS A 24 -4.03 45.34 24.93
CA CYS A 24 -4.48 46.04 23.72
C CYS A 24 -5.50 45.17 22.98
N ASP A 25 -6.78 45.32 23.34
CA ASP A 25 -7.89 45.01 22.45
C ASP A 25 -7.83 45.98 21.25
N VAL A 26 -8.26 45.51 20.07
CA VAL A 26 -8.12 46.15 18.73
C VAL A 26 -6.81 45.84 18.00
N LEU A 27 -6.76 44.67 17.37
CA LEU A 27 -5.75 44.28 16.37
C LEU A 27 -5.95 45.07 15.05
N ARG A 28 -5.45 46.32 15.01
CA ARG A 28 -5.15 46.99 13.73
C ARG A 28 -3.81 46.49 13.22
N VAL A 29 -3.82 45.50 12.33
CA VAL A 29 -2.63 45.04 11.62
C VAL A 29 -2.21 46.11 10.61
N CYS A 30 -1.19 46.90 10.97
CA CYS A 30 -0.52 47.83 10.07
C CYS A 30 0.36 47.03 9.09
N THR A 31 0.38 47.46 7.82
CA THR A 31 1.08 46.82 6.68
C THR A 31 2.59 46.58 6.89
N GLY A 32 3.21 47.22 7.88
CA GLY A 32 4.64 47.03 8.20
C GLY A 32 4.98 45.84 9.12
N CYS A 33 4.01 45.20 9.78
CA CYS A 33 4.30 44.15 10.77
C CYS A 33 4.40 42.72 10.20
N LEU A 34 4.03 42.48 8.94
CA LEU A 34 4.13 41.15 8.32
C LEU A 34 5.57 40.72 7.98
N TRP A 35 6.54 41.64 8.03
CA TRP A 35 7.92 41.36 7.60
C TRP A 35 8.87 40.90 8.72
N LEU A 36 8.41 40.83 9.97
CA LEU A 36 9.27 40.57 11.14
C LEU A 36 8.95 39.27 11.91
N TYR A 37 8.08 38.41 11.40
CA TYR A 37 7.88 37.08 11.98
C TYR A 37 8.87 36.08 11.40
N ASP A 38 9.78 35.61 12.26
CA ASP A 38 10.68 34.50 12.02
C ASP A 38 9.90 33.26 11.55
N ARG A 39 10.39 32.60 10.49
CA ARG A 39 9.75 31.48 9.75
C ARG A 39 9.35 30.29 10.64
N ARG A 40 9.86 30.18 11.87
CA ARG A 40 9.52 29.10 12.80
C ARG A 40 8.24 29.34 13.62
N GLN A 41 7.73 30.57 13.73
CA GLN A 41 6.55 30.86 14.56
C GLN A 41 5.21 30.76 13.83
N LEU A 42 5.19 30.60 12.51
CA LEU A 42 3.97 30.63 11.69
C LEU A 42 3.27 29.27 11.54
N ARG A 43 3.87 28.16 12.00
CA ARG A 43 3.28 26.80 11.88
C ARG A 43 2.20 26.46 12.92
N GLY A 44 1.63 27.45 13.60
CA GLY A 44 0.61 27.24 14.63
C GLY A 44 -0.81 27.43 14.11
N ARG A 45 -1.79 26.65 14.63
CA ARG A 45 -3.24 26.79 14.33
C ARG A 45 -3.76 28.23 14.45
N ALA A 46 -3.21 29.03 15.37
CA ALA A 46 -3.58 30.43 15.57
C ALA A 46 -3.18 31.33 14.38
N ALA A 47 -2.09 31.01 13.68
CA ALA A 47 -1.64 31.76 12.50
C ALA A 47 -2.58 31.49 11.31
N HIS A 48 -2.96 30.23 11.04
CA HIS A 48 -3.89 29.89 9.96
C HIS A 48 -5.29 30.49 10.16
N ALA A 49 -5.80 30.49 11.39
CA ALA A 49 -7.07 31.14 11.72
C ALA A 49 -7.01 32.65 11.42
N SER A 50 -5.89 33.30 11.75
CA SER A 50 -5.69 34.73 11.53
C SER A 50 -5.64 35.09 10.04
N VAL A 51 -5.05 34.24 9.19
CA VAL A 51 -4.99 34.46 7.73
C VAL A 51 -6.37 34.25 7.08
N ARG A 52 -7.16 33.26 7.53
CA ARG A 52 -8.55 33.06 7.04
C ARG A 52 -9.45 34.25 7.38
N VAL A 53 -9.39 34.77 8.61
CA VAL A 53 -10.14 35.96 9.01
C VAL A 53 -9.73 37.17 8.17
N ALA A 54 -8.42 37.33 7.88
CA ALA A 54 -7.93 38.40 7.03
C ALA A 54 -8.40 38.29 5.57
N LEU A 55 -8.55 37.07 5.03
CA LEU A 55 -9.09 36.82 3.70
C LEU A 55 -10.58 37.16 3.61
N THR A 56 -11.38 36.70 4.59
CA THR A 56 -12.82 37.03 4.67
C THR A 56 -13.03 38.53 4.72
N HIS A 57 -12.28 39.23 5.57
CA HIS A 57 -12.37 40.68 5.69
C HIS A 57 -11.94 41.42 4.42
N ALA A 58 -10.91 40.92 3.71
CA ALA A 58 -10.48 41.50 2.43
C ALA A 58 -11.51 41.30 1.30
N LEU A 59 -12.23 40.17 1.33
CA LEU A 59 -13.34 39.88 0.40
C LEU A 59 -14.55 40.79 0.69
N GLU A 60 -14.94 40.93 1.95
CA GLU A 60 -16.02 41.84 2.39
C GLU A 60 -15.73 43.30 2.01
N GLN A 61 -14.45 43.70 2.03
CA GLN A 61 -14.01 45.04 1.64
C GLN A 61 -13.84 45.23 0.13
N GLY A 62 -14.07 44.20 -0.69
CA GLY A 62 -13.85 44.24 -2.15
C GLY A 62 -12.40 44.55 -2.55
N ASN A 63 -11.43 44.35 -1.63
CA ASN A 63 -10.04 44.76 -1.84
C ASN A 63 -9.27 43.69 -2.60
N ARG A 64 -9.46 43.67 -3.93
CA ARG A 64 -8.89 42.68 -4.86
C ARG A 64 -7.37 42.53 -4.74
N HIS A 65 -6.65 43.61 -4.44
CA HIS A 65 -5.19 43.57 -4.28
C HIS A 65 -4.77 42.86 -2.98
N ARG A 66 -5.45 43.12 -1.86
CA ARG A 66 -5.22 42.39 -0.60
C ARG A 66 -5.59 40.92 -0.70
N VAL A 67 -6.69 40.60 -1.39
CA VAL A 67 -7.09 39.22 -1.67
C VAL A 67 -6.00 38.51 -2.48
N ALA A 68 -5.46 39.16 -3.52
CA ALA A 68 -4.37 38.59 -4.33
C ALA A 68 -3.09 38.37 -3.51
N ILE A 69 -2.72 39.29 -2.62
CA ILE A 69 -1.54 39.15 -1.74
C ILE A 69 -1.73 38.00 -0.74
N ILE A 70 -2.90 37.90 -0.09
CA ILE A 70 -3.18 36.85 0.89
C ILE A 70 -3.24 35.48 0.20
N ARG A 71 -3.87 35.40 -0.99
CA ARG A 71 -3.85 34.20 -1.83
C ARG A 71 -2.43 33.82 -2.25
N ASN A 72 -1.61 34.78 -2.69
CA ASN A 72 -0.19 34.55 -3.01
C ASN A 72 0.65 34.13 -1.80
N HIS A 73 0.25 34.50 -0.58
CA HIS A 73 0.94 34.09 0.64
C HIS A 73 0.52 32.69 1.08
N MET A 74 -0.76 32.33 0.94
CA MET A 74 -1.25 30.96 1.12
C MET A 74 -0.69 30.00 0.07
N ALA A 75 -0.48 30.47 -1.17
CA ALA A 75 0.14 29.71 -2.26
C ALA A 75 1.63 29.40 -2.05
N ARG A 76 2.27 29.91 -0.99
CA ARG A 76 3.72 29.73 -0.75
C ARG A 76 4.09 28.65 0.25
N ASP A 77 3.14 28.16 1.05
CA ASP A 77 3.39 27.03 1.94
C ASP A 77 2.73 25.79 1.33
N PRO A 78 3.49 24.70 1.12
CA PRO A 78 2.94 23.49 0.52
C PRO A 78 1.91 22.85 1.45
N PHE A 79 0.81 22.35 0.87
CA PHE A 79 -0.22 21.64 1.61
C PHE A 79 0.20 20.19 1.81
N THR A 80 0.27 19.75 3.06
CA THR A 80 0.79 18.43 3.43
C THR A 80 -0.30 17.49 3.89
N VAL A 81 -0.29 16.27 3.34
CA VAL A 81 -1.25 15.22 3.66
C VAL A 81 -0.53 13.97 4.08
N VAL A 82 -0.80 13.47 5.28
CA VAL A 82 -0.40 12.13 5.68
C VAL A 82 -1.46 11.14 5.23
N GLN A 83 -1.08 10.19 4.39
CA GLN A 83 -1.89 9.03 4.02
C GLN A 83 -1.52 7.86 4.92
N LEU A 84 -2.44 7.43 5.77
CA LEU A 84 -2.39 6.15 6.48
C LEU A 84 -3.21 5.12 5.70
N SER A 85 -2.87 3.85 5.81
CA SER A 85 -3.63 2.76 5.18
C SER A 85 -3.45 1.46 5.97
N ASP A 86 -4.40 0.54 5.80
CA ASP A 86 -4.26 -0.86 6.22
C ASP A 86 -3.80 -0.96 7.67
N LEU A 87 -4.53 -0.27 8.54
CA LEU A 87 -4.23 -0.16 9.96
C LEU A 87 -4.56 -1.46 10.69
N HIS A 88 -5.58 -2.20 10.23
CA HIS A 88 -6.04 -3.47 10.82
C HIS A 88 -6.17 -3.38 12.33
N LEU A 89 -6.78 -2.30 12.81
CA LEU A 89 -6.86 -2.04 14.24
C LEU A 89 -7.78 -3.07 14.91
N ASN A 90 -7.31 -3.61 16.03
CA ASN A 90 -8.08 -4.49 16.87
C ASN A 90 -7.89 -4.08 18.35
N PRO A 91 -8.95 -3.64 19.06
CA PRO A 91 -8.84 -3.20 20.45
C PRO A 91 -8.35 -4.30 21.40
N LYS A 92 -8.48 -5.57 21.00
CA LYS A 92 -8.10 -6.74 21.78
C LYS A 92 -6.62 -7.11 21.57
N VAL A 93 -5.92 -6.45 20.65
CA VAL A 93 -4.52 -6.75 20.28
C VAL A 93 -3.63 -5.58 20.72
N GLN A 94 -2.76 -5.83 21.72
CA GLN A 94 -1.86 -4.81 22.28
C GLN A 94 -1.01 -4.11 21.21
N ARG A 95 -0.57 -4.87 20.20
CA ARG A 95 0.22 -4.35 19.09
C ARG A 95 -0.47 -3.23 18.30
N SER A 96 -1.80 -3.29 18.12
CA SER A 96 -2.55 -2.20 17.48
C SER A 96 -2.43 -0.90 18.28
N ILE A 97 -2.49 -0.99 19.62
CA ILE A 97 -2.37 0.16 20.53
C ILE A 97 -0.96 0.75 20.45
N ASP A 98 0.06 -0.10 20.46
CA ASP A 98 1.46 0.32 20.41
C ASP A 98 1.78 1.01 19.07
N CYS A 99 1.32 0.44 17.95
CA CYS A 99 1.47 1.04 16.62
C CYS A 99 0.82 2.44 16.56
N LEU A 100 -0.41 2.59 17.07
CA LEU A 100 -1.11 3.88 17.12
C LEU A 100 -0.35 4.93 17.93
N SER A 101 0.29 4.54 19.03
CA SER A 101 1.11 5.44 19.85
C SER A 101 2.30 6.00 19.06
N HIS A 102 3.07 5.12 18.42
CA HIS A 102 4.21 5.50 17.59
C HIS A 102 3.79 6.36 16.40
N LEU A 103 2.69 6.01 15.75
CA LEU A 103 2.10 6.79 14.67
C LEU A 103 1.75 8.21 15.10
N ARG A 104 1.04 8.37 16.22
CA ARG A 104 0.68 9.70 16.73
C ARG A 104 1.91 10.55 16.99
N GLN A 105 2.98 9.97 17.53
CA GLN A 105 4.23 10.69 17.75
C GLN A 105 4.84 11.16 16.43
N ARG A 106 4.95 10.27 15.43
CA ARG A 106 5.55 10.59 14.13
C ARG A 106 4.72 11.60 13.34
N VAL A 107 3.40 11.39 13.25
CA VAL A 107 2.47 12.31 12.59
C VAL A 107 2.44 13.66 13.31
N GLY A 108 2.44 13.67 14.64
CA GLY A 108 2.52 14.90 15.44
C GLY A 108 3.82 15.68 15.24
N ALA A 109 4.95 14.99 15.05
CA ALA A 109 6.23 15.62 14.75
C ALA A 109 6.28 16.24 13.34
N ILE A 110 5.59 15.63 12.37
CA ILE A 110 5.42 16.19 11.02
C ILE A 110 4.49 17.40 11.05
N GLY A 111 3.36 17.29 11.77
CA GLY A 111 2.31 18.31 11.85
C GLY A 111 1.64 18.58 10.51
N PRO A 112 1.04 17.56 9.83
CA PRO A 112 0.42 17.74 8.53
C PRO A 112 -0.85 18.59 8.59
N ASP A 113 -1.25 19.13 7.44
CA ASP A 113 -2.49 19.90 7.31
C ASP A 113 -3.74 19.02 7.31
N LEU A 114 -3.62 17.80 6.77
CA LEU A 114 -4.67 16.81 6.65
C LEU A 114 -4.13 15.39 6.86
N MET A 115 -4.96 14.52 7.42
CA MET A 115 -4.75 13.07 7.45
C MET A 115 -5.82 12.39 6.58
N VAL A 116 -5.42 11.47 5.71
CA VAL A 116 -6.34 10.63 4.94
C VAL A 116 -6.06 9.17 5.28
N VAL A 117 -7.11 8.40 5.58
CA VAL A 117 -6.99 6.96 5.85
C VAL A 117 -7.66 6.18 4.72
N THR A 118 -6.86 5.45 3.93
CA THR A 118 -7.29 4.74 2.72
C THR A 118 -7.72 3.30 2.99
N GLY A 119 -8.64 3.09 3.91
CA GLY A 119 -9.28 1.80 4.19
C GLY A 119 -8.51 0.83 5.07
N ASP A 120 -9.17 -0.29 5.35
CA ASP A 120 -8.80 -1.32 6.32
C ASP A 120 -8.40 -0.71 7.67
N VAL A 121 -9.31 0.13 8.18
CA VAL A 121 -9.13 0.79 9.47
C VAL A 121 -9.17 -0.24 10.59
N THR A 122 -10.07 -1.21 10.48
CA THR A 122 -10.26 -2.30 11.44
C THR A 122 -9.89 -3.64 10.82
N ASN A 123 -9.51 -4.60 11.66
CA ASN A 123 -9.10 -5.92 11.18
C ASN A 123 -10.27 -6.77 10.61
N ASP A 124 -11.49 -6.54 11.08
CA ASP A 124 -12.69 -7.30 10.66
C ASP A 124 -13.98 -6.55 11.03
N GLY A 125 -14.03 -5.25 10.73
CA GLY A 125 -15.08 -4.32 11.17
C GLY A 125 -16.48 -4.70 10.71
N PHE A 126 -16.63 -5.35 9.56
CA PHE A 126 -17.95 -5.81 9.11
C PHE A 126 -18.49 -6.98 9.95
N ARG A 127 -17.62 -7.67 10.72
CA ARG A 127 -18.02 -8.72 11.67
C ARG A 127 -17.99 -8.26 13.14
N ASP A 128 -17.14 -7.28 13.47
CA ASP A 128 -17.00 -6.69 14.81
C ASP A 128 -17.20 -5.17 14.73
N THR A 129 -18.43 -4.71 14.51
CA THR A 129 -18.76 -3.29 14.32
C THR A 129 -18.44 -2.42 15.54
N ASP A 130 -18.37 -3.01 16.74
CA ASP A 130 -17.98 -2.31 17.97
C ASP A 130 -16.54 -1.77 17.87
N SER A 131 -15.70 -2.40 17.05
CA SER A 131 -14.33 -1.96 16.79
C SER A 131 -14.26 -0.60 16.08
N PHE A 132 -15.28 -0.19 15.31
CA PHE A 132 -15.28 1.09 14.62
C PHE A 132 -15.28 2.28 15.58
N ALA A 133 -16.11 2.24 16.62
CA ALA A 133 -16.22 3.35 17.57
C ALA A 133 -14.89 3.57 18.31
N TRP A 134 -14.23 2.48 18.70
CA TRP A 134 -12.90 2.53 19.30
C TRP A 134 -11.84 3.02 18.30
N ALA A 135 -11.83 2.51 17.07
CA ALA A 135 -10.88 2.92 16.04
C ALA A 135 -11.03 4.42 15.69
N ARG A 136 -12.27 4.90 15.51
CA ARG A 136 -12.57 6.33 15.29
C ARG A 136 -12.04 7.17 16.46
N HIS A 137 -12.28 6.75 17.70
CA HIS A 137 -11.75 7.45 18.87
C HIS A 137 -10.22 7.52 18.86
N GLU A 138 -9.53 6.43 18.53
CA GLU A 138 -8.07 6.42 18.46
C GLU A 138 -7.50 7.31 17.34
N LEU A 139 -8.19 7.38 16.20
CA LEU A 139 -7.83 8.26 15.07
C LEU A 139 -8.05 9.75 15.41
N GLU A 140 -9.13 10.09 16.10
CA GLU A 140 -9.39 11.47 16.54
C GLU A 140 -8.29 12.02 17.46
N ARG A 141 -7.63 11.13 18.23
CA ARG A 141 -6.51 11.49 19.12
C ARG A 141 -5.24 11.95 18.40
N PHE A 142 -5.13 11.79 17.08
CA PHE A 142 -4.04 12.41 16.30
C PHE A 142 -4.15 13.94 16.32
N GLY A 143 -5.35 14.49 16.51
CA GLY A 143 -5.57 15.93 16.55
C GLY A 143 -5.30 16.62 15.20
N VAL A 144 -5.37 15.89 14.09
CA VAL A 144 -5.25 16.40 12.71
C VAL A 144 -6.63 16.28 12.05
N PRO A 145 -7.10 17.25 11.23
CA PRO A 145 -8.30 17.06 10.42
C PRO A 145 -8.17 15.78 9.59
N MET A 146 -9.19 14.91 9.61
CA MET A 146 -9.10 13.60 8.97
C MET A 146 -10.25 13.30 8.03
N HIS A 147 -9.95 12.55 6.98
CA HIS A 147 -10.93 11.86 6.16
C HIS A 147 -10.58 10.38 6.06
N VAL A 148 -11.60 9.54 6.08
CA VAL A 148 -11.47 8.08 6.10
C VAL A 148 -12.39 7.52 5.01
N VAL A 149 -11.89 6.56 4.25
CA VAL A 149 -12.69 5.72 3.35
C VAL A 149 -12.56 4.26 3.80
N PRO A 150 -13.57 3.40 3.62
CA PRO A 150 -13.51 2.01 4.06
C PRO A 150 -12.67 1.13 3.14
N GLY A 151 -12.08 0.07 3.71
CA GLY A 151 -11.50 -1.06 2.99
C GLY A 151 -12.35 -2.33 3.08
N ASN A 152 -11.88 -3.43 2.52
CA ASN A 152 -12.65 -4.68 2.54
C ASN A 152 -12.72 -5.35 3.90
N HIS A 153 -11.76 -5.12 4.80
CA HIS A 153 -11.87 -5.57 6.19
C HIS A 153 -12.87 -4.73 6.99
N ASP A 154 -13.21 -3.53 6.51
CA ASP A 154 -14.20 -2.69 7.15
C ASP A 154 -15.63 -3.03 6.69
N VAL A 155 -15.88 -3.14 5.37
CA VAL A 155 -17.25 -3.30 4.85
C VAL A 155 -17.49 -4.57 4.05
N GLY A 156 -16.47 -5.41 3.86
CA GLY A 156 -16.47 -6.56 2.95
C GLY A 156 -15.92 -6.21 1.56
N ALA A 157 -15.61 -7.22 0.76
CA ALA A 157 -15.12 -7.06 -0.61
C ALA A 157 -16.23 -7.31 -1.65
N ALA A 158 -16.04 -6.85 -2.88
CA ALA A 158 -16.94 -7.22 -3.98
C ALA A 158 -17.02 -8.75 -4.13
N ALA A 159 -18.23 -9.30 -4.27
CA ALA A 159 -18.46 -10.75 -4.28
C ALA A 159 -17.63 -11.50 -5.34
N VAL A 160 -17.42 -10.88 -6.51
CA VAL A 160 -16.58 -11.44 -7.57
C VAL A 160 -15.12 -11.58 -7.12
N LEU A 161 -14.60 -10.64 -6.33
CA LEU A 161 -13.23 -10.64 -5.82
C LEU A 161 -13.09 -11.59 -4.62
N ASN A 162 -14.07 -11.57 -3.71
CA ASN A 162 -14.06 -12.41 -2.52
C ASN A 162 -14.13 -13.91 -2.85
N ARG A 163 -14.93 -14.27 -3.87
CA ARG A 163 -15.03 -15.66 -4.37
C ARG A 163 -13.72 -16.19 -4.94
N LEU A 164 -12.85 -15.34 -5.47
CA LEU A 164 -11.52 -15.78 -5.91
C LEU A 164 -10.73 -16.30 -4.70
N ILE A 165 -10.77 -15.60 -3.56
CA ILE A 165 -9.92 -15.90 -2.40
C ILE A 165 -10.53 -16.92 -1.46
N THR A 166 -11.65 -16.58 -0.83
CA THR A 166 -12.13 -17.30 0.35
C THR A 166 -13.19 -18.34 0.00
N HIS A 167 -13.88 -18.15 -1.14
CA HIS A 167 -15.13 -18.85 -1.46
C HIS A 167 -16.22 -18.71 -0.37
N ASP A 168 -16.07 -17.73 0.53
CA ASP A 168 -16.97 -17.47 1.65
C ASP A 168 -17.81 -16.21 1.39
N PRO A 169 -19.10 -16.33 1.04
CA PRO A 169 -19.96 -15.18 0.74
C PRO A 169 -20.29 -14.32 1.97
N SER A 170 -19.87 -14.72 3.18
CA SER A 170 -20.02 -13.88 4.37
C SER A 170 -19.05 -12.69 4.40
N GLY A 171 -17.98 -12.74 3.60
CA GLY A 171 -17.05 -11.61 3.40
C GLY A 171 -17.46 -10.61 2.30
N ASP A 172 -18.60 -10.85 1.63
CA ASP A 172 -19.10 -9.95 0.59
C ASP A 172 -19.53 -8.62 1.20
N VAL A 173 -19.28 -7.51 0.51
CA VAL A 173 -19.82 -6.20 0.90
C VAL A 173 -21.33 -6.20 0.84
N ARG A 174 -21.96 -5.66 1.89
CA ARG A 174 -23.41 -5.60 2.00
C ARG A 174 -23.86 -4.22 2.47
N LYS A 175 -25.14 -3.93 2.25
CA LYS A 175 -25.71 -2.63 2.61
C LYS A 175 -25.57 -2.39 4.11
N GLU A 176 -25.84 -3.40 4.94
CA GLU A 176 -25.73 -3.35 6.39
C GLU A 176 -24.30 -3.04 6.87
N HIS A 177 -23.27 -3.54 6.18
CA HIS A 177 -21.88 -3.25 6.53
C HIS A 177 -21.54 -1.78 6.24
N VAL A 178 -21.98 -1.27 5.07
CA VAL A 178 -21.80 0.14 4.68
C VAL A 178 -22.60 1.07 5.59
N ASP A 179 -23.83 0.69 5.97
CA ASP A 179 -24.65 1.46 6.91
C ASP A 179 -23.96 1.53 8.29
N ALA A 180 -23.45 0.41 8.82
CA ALA A 180 -22.72 0.38 10.09
C ALA A 180 -21.45 1.27 10.06
N TRP A 181 -20.73 1.28 8.94
CA TRP A 181 -19.64 2.23 8.73
C TRP A 181 -20.14 3.68 8.78
N LEU A 182 -21.20 4.01 8.06
CA LEU A 182 -21.76 5.36 7.98
C LEU A 182 -22.32 5.85 9.32
N ASP A 183 -22.87 4.95 10.14
CA ASP A 183 -23.34 5.28 11.49
C ASP A 183 -22.20 5.75 12.40
N VAL A 184 -20.98 5.22 12.20
CA VAL A 184 -19.81 5.56 13.02
C VAL A 184 -18.94 6.63 12.38
N TYR A 185 -18.74 6.65 11.06
CA TYR A 185 -17.82 7.59 10.37
C TYR A 185 -18.53 8.74 9.65
N GLU A 186 -19.87 8.71 9.56
CA GLU A 186 -20.74 9.72 8.92
C GLU A 186 -20.57 9.87 7.40
N ALA A 187 -19.44 9.42 6.85
CA ALA A 187 -19.13 9.44 5.43
C ALA A 187 -18.21 8.26 5.06
N ASP A 188 -18.33 7.81 3.81
CA ASP A 188 -17.48 6.80 3.18
C ASP A 188 -16.71 7.36 1.97
N ARG A 189 -16.85 8.66 1.72
CA ARG A 189 -16.27 9.41 0.61
C ARG A 189 -16.11 10.88 1.01
N PHE A 190 -15.15 11.58 0.40
CA PHE A 190 -14.87 12.97 0.75
C PHE A 190 -14.38 13.78 -0.43
N ALA A 191 -14.51 15.10 -0.37
CA ALA A 191 -13.84 16.01 -1.31
C ALA A 191 -13.29 17.22 -0.56
N VAL A 192 -11.99 17.48 -0.71
CA VAL A 192 -11.30 18.62 -0.11
C VAL A 192 -10.64 19.43 -1.21
N GLN A 193 -10.92 20.73 -1.25
CA GLN A 193 -10.28 21.65 -2.18
C GLN A 193 -9.22 22.46 -1.44
N HIS A 194 -7.99 22.49 -1.98
CA HIS A 194 -6.90 23.32 -1.48
C HIS A 194 -6.10 23.89 -2.66
N GLY A 195 -6.04 25.23 -2.78
CA GLY A 195 -5.36 25.87 -3.91
C GLY A 195 -5.92 25.37 -5.25
N ARG A 196 -5.03 24.87 -6.11
CA ARG A 196 -5.38 24.25 -7.40
C ARG A 196 -5.68 22.76 -7.30
N TRP A 197 -5.66 22.16 -6.11
CA TRP A 197 -5.92 20.74 -5.90
C TRP A 197 -7.34 20.47 -5.41
N THR A 198 -7.96 19.44 -5.99
CA THR A 198 -9.12 18.77 -5.40
C THR A 198 -8.77 17.33 -5.08
N LEU A 199 -8.80 17.00 -3.79
CA LEU A 199 -8.58 15.66 -3.26
C LEU A 199 -9.95 14.98 -3.13
N ILE A 200 -10.11 13.80 -3.71
CA ILE A 200 -11.37 13.05 -3.74
C ILE A 200 -11.14 11.68 -3.12
N GLY A 201 -11.85 11.36 -2.04
CA GLY A 201 -11.94 10.02 -1.49
C GLY A 201 -13.14 9.27 -2.05
N LEU A 202 -12.94 8.02 -2.48
CA LEU A 202 -14.01 7.14 -2.95
C LEU A 202 -14.04 5.84 -2.17
N ASN A 203 -15.25 5.35 -1.89
CA ASN A 203 -15.47 4.00 -1.38
C ASN A 203 -15.31 3.01 -2.54
N SER A 204 -14.16 2.34 -2.61
CA SER A 204 -13.88 1.35 -3.66
C SER A 204 -14.66 0.06 -3.49
N GLN A 205 -15.08 -0.29 -2.27
CA GLN A 205 -15.71 -1.58 -1.99
C GLN A 205 -17.09 -1.72 -2.59
N ILE A 206 -17.79 -0.60 -2.79
CA ILE A 206 -19.12 -0.62 -3.44
C ILE A 206 -19.05 -0.66 -4.97
N MET A 207 -17.86 -0.48 -5.56
CA MET A 207 -17.69 -0.37 -7.02
C MET A 207 -17.79 -1.75 -7.68
N GLY A 208 -18.77 -1.95 -8.56
CA GLY A 208 -19.01 -3.24 -9.22
C GLY A 208 -19.44 -4.37 -8.28
N ALA A 209 -19.84 -4.06 -7.04
CA ALA A 209 -20.17 -5.05 -6.02
C ALA A 209 -21.64 -5.49 -5.99
N GLY A 210 -22.48 -4.95 -6.88
CA GLY A 210 -23.92 -5.23 -6.93
C GLY A 210 -24.76 -4.38 -5.96
N LEU A 211 -24.16 -3.47 -5.20
CA LEU A 211 -24.86 -2.46 -4.40
C LEU A 211 -25.28 -1.25 -5.25
N ILE A 212 -26.14 -1.51 -6.24
CA ILE A 212 -26.50 -0.59 -7.35
C ILE A 212 -26.86 0.82 -6.85
N ASP A 213 -27.68 0.92 -5.79
CA ASP A 213 -28.11 2.21 -5.26
C ASP A 213 -26.99 2.98 -4.54
N ALA A 214 -26.10 2.29 -3.83
CA ALA A 214 -24.97 2.92 -3.16
C ALA A 214 -23.95 3.41 -4.19
N GLU A 215 -23.62 2.57 -5.17
CA GLU A 215 -22.71 2.90 -6.26
C GLU A 215 -23.23 4.08 -7.08
N ARG A 216 -24.51 4.06 -7.47
CA ARG A 216 -25.17 5.18 -8.16
C ARG A 216 -25.07 6.48 -7.39
N ARG A 217 -25.33 6.48 -6.07
CA ARG A 217 -25.20 7.69 -5.24
C ARG A 217 -23.77 8.23 -5.18
N GLN A 218 -22.76 7.34 -5.15
CA GLN A 218 -21.37 7.74 -5.22
C GLN A 218 -21.03 8.36 -6.59
N LEU A 219 -21.46 7.75 -7.68
CA LEU A 219 -21.23 8.25 -9.04
C LEU A 219 -21.92 9.62 -9.26
N GLU A 220 -23.19 9.76 -8.90
CA GLU A 220 -23.90 11.04 -8.97
C GLU A 220 -23.25 12.13 -8.11
N TRP A 221 -22.72 11.75 -6.94
CA TRP A 221 -21.96 12.67 -6.08
C TRP A 221 -20.64 13.09 -6.74
N LEU A 222 -19.91 12.15 -7.35
CA LEU A 222 -18.67 12.42 -8.07
C LEU A 222 -18.92 13.33 -9.27
N ASP A 223 -19.96 13.05 -10.04
CA ASP A 223 -20.37 13.86 -11.21
C ASP A 223 -20.67 15.32 -10.79
N ARG A 224 -21.34 15.52 -9.64
CA ARG A 224 -21.57 16.85 -9.07
C ARG A 224 -20.28 17.55 -8.64
N LYS A 225 -19.32 16.81 -8.07
CA LYS A 225 -18.01 17.36 -7.67
C LYS A 225 -17.20 17.77 -8.89
N ILE A 226 -17.12 16.92 -9.90
CA ILE A 226 -16.44 17.21 -11.17
C ILE A 226 -17.07 18.41 -11.87
N SER A 227 -18.41 18.44 -11.98
CA SER A 227 -19.12 19.56 -12.63
C SER A 227 -18.94 20.90 -11.90
N ALA A 228 -18.68 20.87 -10.58
CA ALA A 228 -18.41 22.06 -9.80
C ALA A 228 -16.96 22.56 -9.91
N MET A 229 -16.03 21.77 -10.47
CA MET A 229 -14.66 22.20 -10.71
C MET A 229 -14.63 23.21 -11.85
N GLN A 230 -13.90 24.31 -11.69
CA GLN A 230 -13.65 25.24 -12.81
C GLN A 230 -12.50 24.67 -13.65
N VAL A 231 -12.86 24.21 -14.85
CA VAL A 231 -12.33 23.01 -15.53
C VAL A 231 -10.88 23.11 -16.05
N ALA A 232 -10.27 24.28 -16.20
CA ALA A 232 -8.97 24.36 -16.90
C ALA A 232 -7.73 24.22 -15.99
N ASP A 233 -7.84 24.49 -14.69
CA ASP A 233 -6.67 24.78 -13.85
C ASP A 233 -6.56 23.94 -12.56
N GLN A 234 -7.45 22.96 -12.34
CA GLN A 234 -7.46 22.17 -11.11
C GLN A 234 -6.88 20.78 -11.29
N ASN A 235 -5.85 20.46 -10.52
CA ASN A 235 -5.31 19.12 -10.39
C ASN A 235 -6.23 18.26 -9.50
N VAL A 236 -6.41 16.99 -9.86
CA VAL A 236 -7.22 16.04 -9.09
C VAL A 236 -6.34 14.92 -8.53
N ALA A 237 -6.50 14.63 -7.25
CA ALA A 237 -5.93 13.47 -6.57
C ALA A 237 -7.05 12.58 -6.04
N VAL A 238 -7.03 11.30 -6.38
CA VAL A 238 -8.02 10.32 -5.93
C VAL A 238 -7.40 9.42 -4.87
N PHE A 239 -8.09 9.31 -3.74
CA PHE A 239 -7.79 8.43 -2.62
C PHE A 239 -8.85 7.33 -2.55
N MET A 240 -8.43 6.07 -2.51
CA MET A 240 -9.34 4.93 -2.41
C MET A 240 -8.59 3.75 -1.79
N HIS A 241 -9.29 2.72 -1.32
CA HIS A 241 -8.61 1.58 -0.72
C HIS A 241 -8.02 0.64 -1.78
N THR A 242 -8.89 0.01 -2.59
CA THR A 242 -8.51 -0.94 -3.64
C THR A 242 -7.90 -0.24 -4.85
N LEU A 243 -6.96 -0.89 -5.55
CA LEU A 243 -6.35 -0.31 -6.75
C LEU A 243 -7.40 -0.04 -7.83
N PRO A 244 -7.30 1.06 -8.60
CA PRO A 244 -8.11 1.19 -9.80
C PRO A 244 -7.73 0.10 -10.82
N TYR A 245 -6.42 -0.17 -10.94
CA TYR A 245 -5.83 -1.21 -11.79
C TYR A 245 -4.37 -1.44 -11.37
N MET A 246 -3.88 -2.68 -11.52
CA MET A 246 -2.52 -3.12 -11.21
C MET A 246 -1.49 -2.68 -12.24
N ARG A 247 -1.68 -2.93 -13.55
CA ARG A 247 -0.68 -2.68 -14.61
C ARG A 247 -1.11 -1.63 -15.62
N SER A 248 -2.32 -1.72 -16.14
CA SER A 248 -2.87 -0.74 -17.09
C SER A 248 -4.41 -0.70 -17.03
N PRO A 249 -5.06 0.40 -17.46
CA PRO A 249 -6.52 0.51 -17.39
C PRO A 249 -7.28 -0.50 -18.26
N ASP A 250 -6.61 -1.10 -19.23
CA ASP A 250 -7.10 -2.07 -20.20
C ASP A 250 -6.74 -3.52 -19.85
N GLU A 251 -6.07 -3.75 -18.72
CA GLU A 251 -5.69 -5.10 -18.31
C GLU A 251 -6.92 -5.98 -18.03
N GLN A 252 -6.82 -7.24 -18.42
CA GLN A 252 -7.79 -8.28 -18.06
C GLN A 252 -7.08 -9.29 -17.18
N ILE A 253 -7.43 -9.26 -15.90
CA ILE A 253 -6.92 -10.20 -14.91
C ILE A 253 -8.06 -11.17 -14.61
N ASP A 254 -7.88 -12.42 -15.02
CA ASP A 254 -8.84 -13.53 -14.83
C ASP A 254 -8.38 -14.52 -13.74
N ASP A 255 -7.31 -14.18 -13.02
CA ASP A 255 -6.75 -14.97 -11.93
C ASP A 255 -6.96 -14.30 -10.56
N MET A 256 -6.37 -14.91 -9.53
CA MET A 256 -6.41 -14.43 -8.15
C MET A 256 -5.95 -12.98 -7.95
N SER A 257 -5.13 -12.45 -8.85
CA SER A 257 -4.64 -11.07 -8.75
C SER A 257 -5.72 -10.04 -9.02
N ALA A 258 -6.86 -10.44 -9.59
CA ALA A 258 -7.99 -9.55 -9.82
C ALA A 258 -8.52 -8.96 -8.50
N TYR A 259 -8.29 -9.65 -7.38
CA TYR A 259 -8.61 -9.17 -6.04
C TYR A 259 -7.95 -7.82 -5.68
N TRP A 260 -6.77 -7.54 -6.24
CA TRP A 260 -6.02 -6.33 -5.90
C TRP A 260 -6.61 -5.06 -6.52
N SER A 261 -7.47 -5.18 -7.53
CA SER A 261 -8.08 -4.05 -8.24
C SER A 261 -9.60 -4.10 -8.22
N ILE A 262 -10.24 -2.95 -8.43
CA ILE A 262 -11.69 -2.91 -8.67
C ILE A 262 -12.05 -3.69 -9.95
N PRO A 263 -13.29 -4.20 -10.09
CA PRO A 263 -13.71 -4.93 -11.29
C PRO A 263 -13.55 -4.08 -12.58
N PRO A 264 -13.16 -4.67 -13.72
CA PRO A 264 -12.94 -3.94 -14.97
C PRO A 264 -14.14 -3.08 -15.43
N SER A 265 -15.37 -3.56 -15.21
CA SER A 265 -16.59 -2.80 -15.51
C SER A 265 -16.71 -1.51 -14.69
N ALA A 266 -16.37 -1.57 -13.40
CA ALA A 266 -16.37 -0.41 -12.52
C ALA A 266 -15.22 0.55 -12.85
N LEU A 267 -14.05 0.02 -13.20
CA LEU A 267 -12.91 0.80 -13.67
C LEU A 267 -13.27 1.64 -14.90
N GLN A 268 -13.92 1.03 -15.90
CA GLN A 268 -14.35 1.74 -17.10
C GLN A 268 -15.27 2.93 -16.77
N VAL A 269 -16.24 2.71 -15.87
CA VAL A 269 -17.19 3.75 -15.42
C VAL A 269 -16.47 4.90 -14.68
N LEU A 270 -15.48 4.57 -13.85
CA LEU A 270 -14.67 5.55 -13.12
C LEU A 270 -13.79 6.37 -14.09
N MET A 271 -13.08 5.71 -15.00
CA MET A 271 -12.20 6.39 -15.96
C MET A 271 -12.97 7.29 -16.92
N GLN A 272 -14.18 6.90 -17.32
CA GLN A 272 -15.05 7.75 -18.15
C GLN A 272 -15.39 9.09 -17.46
N ARG A 273 -15.45 9.12 -16.12
CA ARG A 273 -15.72 10.36 -15.37
C ARG A 273 -14.45 11.18 -15.17
N LEU A 274 -13.34 10.50 -14.93
CA LEU A 274 -12.06 11.14 -14.69
C LEU A 274 -11.36 11.63 -15.96
N GLN A 275 -11.78 11.19 -17.16
CA GLN A 275 -11.14 11.58 -18.43
C GLN A 275 -11.12 13.09 -18.70
N ASN A 276 -12.06 13.85 -18.12
CA ASN A 276 -12.21 15.29 -18.34
C ASN A 276 -11.66 16.14 -17.18
N VAL A 277 -11.03 15.51 -16.19
CA VAL A 277 -10.31 16.22 -15.13
C VAL A 277 -8.82 16.04 -15.31
N ASN A 278 -8.05 17.00 -14.83
CA ASN A 278 -6.60 16.91 -14.81
C ASN A 278 -6.16 16.02 -13.63
N LEU A 279 -6.44 14.72 -13.75
CA LEU A 279 -6.06 13.69 -12.78
C LEU A 279 -4.54 13.54 -12.74
N ARG A 280 -3.97 13.60 -11.54
CA ARG A 280 -2.53 13.55 -11.33
C ARG A 280 -2.07 12.52 -10.31
N LEU A 281 -2.94 12.05 -9.43
CA LEU A 281 -2.58 11.09 -8.38
C LEU A 281 -3.70 10.06 -8.16
N PHE A 282 -3.33 8.79 -8.13
CA PHE A 282 -4.03 7.74 -7.40
C PHE A 282 -3.22 7.36 -6.16
N ALA A 283 -3.81 7.54 -4.98
CA ALA A 283 -3.26 7.19 -3.70
C ALA A 283 -4.10 6.07 -3.09
N THR A 284 -3.52 4.87 -2.95
CA THR A 284 -4.27 3.65 -2.58
C THR A 284 -3.65 2.89 -1.42
N GLY A 285 -4.42 1.98 -0.84
CA GLY A 285 -4.01 1.01 0.17
C GLY A 285 -4.02 -0.41 -0.38
N HIS A 286 -4.56 -1.35 0.42
CA HIS A 286 -4.99 -2.70 0.05
C HIS A 286 -3.84 -3.69 -0.16
N VAL A 287 -2.82 -3.30 -0.93
CA VAL A 287 -1.64 -4.14 -1.20
C VAL A 287 -0.67 -4.23 -0.03
N HIS A 288 -0.82 -3.37 0.99
CA HIS A 288 0.08 -3.24 2.15
C HIS A 288 1.53 -2.85 1.81
N TRP A 289 1.79 -2.40 0.57
CA TRP A 289 3.14 -2.14 0.08
C TRP A 289 3.35 -0.68 -0.23
N TYR A 290 4.58 -0.21 -0.01
CA TYR A 290 4.99 1.05 -0.60
C TYR A 290 5.44 0.81 -2.04
N ALA A 291 4.69 1.35 -2.99
CA ALA A 291 5.10 1.42 -4.38
C ALA A 291 4.75 2.79 -4.96
N SER A 292 5.60 3.25 -5.87
CA SER A 292 5.40 4.50 -6.57
C SER A 292 5.86 4.37 -8.00
N PHE A 293 4.97 4.68 -8.94
CA PHE A 293 5.27 4.65 -10.36
C PHE A 293 4.39 5.64 -11.12
N LEU A 294 4.95 6.22 -12.17
CA LEU A 294 4.26 7.18 -13.03
C LEU A 294 3.63 6.44 -14.21
N ARG A 295 2.33 6.66 -14.41
CA ARG A 295 1.60 6.33 -15.63
C ARG A 295 1.14 7.64 -16.25
N ASP A 296 2.06 8.28 -16.97
CA ASP A 296 1.94 9.67 -17.42
C ASP A 296 0.54 10.00 -17.97
N PRO A 297 -0.19 11.00 -17.43
CA PRO A 297 0.26 12.01 -16.45
C PRO A 297 -0.04 11.69 -14.97
N VAL A 298 -0.46 10.46 -14.65
CA VAL A 298 -0.95 10.08 -13.32
C VAL A 298 0.12 9.37 -12.51
N GLN A 299 0.50 9.95 -11.37
CA GLN A 299 1.30 9.29 -10.36
C GLN A 299 0.44 8.26 -9.62
N HIS A 300 0.93 7.04 -9.46
CA HIS A 300 0.34 6.05 -8.58
C HIS A 300 1.21 5.91 -7.34
N VAL A 301 0.58 5.91 -6.16
CA VAL A 301 1.24 5.71 -4.88
C VAL A 301 0.43 4.71 -4.07
N TRP A 302 1.06 3.59 -3.75
CA TRP A 302 0.52 2.59 -2.84
C TRP A 302 1.11 2.86 -1.46
N CYS A 303 0.23 2.99 -0.47
CA CYS A 303 0.61 3.19 0.91
C CYS A 303 0.81 1.83 1.58
N PRO A 304 1.93 1.62 2.29
CA PRO A 304 2.13 0.37 3.00
C PRO A 304 1.18 0.23 4.18
N SER A 305 1.09 -0.98 4.73
CA SER A 305 0.43 -1.19 6.00
C SER A 305 1.25 -0.66 7.16
N MET A 306 0.56 -0.38 8.26
CA MET A 306 1.16 0.04 9.51
C MET A 306 1.45 -1.09 10.48
N THR A 307 0.78 -2.23 10.34
CA THR A 307 0.79 -3.29 11.34
C THR A 307 1.39 -4.59 10.81
N MET A 308 1.47 -4.79 9.50
CA MET A 308 1.99 -6.02 8.94
C MET A 308 2.69 -5.84 7.61
N ALA A 309 3.72 -6.64 7.40
CA ALA A 309 4.32 -6.87 6.11
C ALA A 309 3.50 -7.94 5.38
N ILE A 310 3.09 -7.70 4.13
CA ILE A 310 2.58 -8.77 3.25
C ILE A 310 3.70 -9.14 2.29
N ASP A 311 4.02 -10.42 2.15
CA ASP A 311 4.89 -10.90 1.08
C ASP A 311 4.03 -11.71 0.09
N ASP A 312 4.06 -11.33 -1.18
CA ASP A 312 3.24 -11.93 -2.24
C ASP A 312 4.17 -12.35 -3.37
N PRO A 313 4.20 -13.65 -3.73
CA PRO A 313 4.92 -14.16 -4.88
C PRO A 313 4.87 -13.38 -6.19
N LYS A 314 3.73 -12.75 -6.49
CA LYS A 314 3.48 -12.03 -7.74
C LYS A 314 4.15 -10.67 -7.79
N PHE A 315 4.68 -10.20 -6.67
CA PHE A 315 5.30 -8.90 -6.58
C PHE A 315 6.62 -9.04 -5.78
N PRO A 316 7.75 -8.50 -6.25
CA PRO A 316 9.02 -8.69 -5.55
C PRO A 316 9.20 -7.70 -4.38
N ARG A 317 9.42 -8.22 -3.16
CA ARG A 317 10.14 -7.58 -2.04
C ARG A 317 9.68 -6.17 -1.61
N GLY A 318 8.42 -5.80 -1.82
CA GLY A 318 7.89 -4.46 -1.48
C GLY A 318 7.18 -4.34 -0.14
N GLY A 319 6.91 -5.47 0.53
CA GLY A 319 6.12 -5.51 1.76
C GLY A 319 6.92 -5.57 3.06
N ASP A 320 8.26 -5.53 3.04
CA ASP A 320 9.08 -5.50 4.26
C ASP A 320 9.02 -4.14 4.99
N LYS A 321 8.54 -3.10 4.31
CA LYS A 321 8.43 -1.75 4.84
C LYS A 321 7.04 -1.47 5.37
N ILE A 322 7.00 -1.10 6.65
CA ILE A 322 5.81 -0.52 7.28
C ILE A 322 5.97 0.99 7.45
N GLY A 323 4.86 1.71 7.36
CA GLY A 323 4.87 3.15 7.52
C GLY A 323 3.71 3.81 6.78
N PHE A 324 3.87 5.09 6.50
CA PHE A 324 2.83 5.87 5.86
C PHE A 324 3.41 6.81 4.82
N VAL A 325 2.57 7.35 3.94
CA VAL A 325 3.03 8.25 2.90
C VAL A 325 2.75 9.70 3.30
N LEU A 326 3.77 10.56 3.23
CA LEU A 326 3.60 12.01 3.29
C LEU A 326 3.53 12.57 1.88
N HIS A 327 2.37 13.10 1.50
CA HIS A 327 2.17 13.86 0.26
C HIS A 327 2.35 15.35 0.50
N THR A 328 2.99 16.03 -0.43
CA THR A 328 3.21 17.47 -0.42
C THR A 328 2.68 18.04 -1.73
N PHE A 329 1.65 18.86 -1.64
CA PHE A 329 0.96 19.49 -2.77
C PHE A 329 1.36 20.97 -2.87
N GLU A 330 1.97 21.33 -3.98
CA GLU A 330 2.22 22.71 -4.40
C GLU A 330 1.20 23.10 -5.48
N ASP A 331 1.16 24.34 -5.96
CA ASP A 331 0.11 24.76 -6.90
C ASP A 331 0.01 23.88 -8.17
N GLU A 332 1.14 23.44 -8.73
CA GLU A 332 1.19 22.70 -10.00
C GLU A 332 1.74 21.28 -9.88
N THR A 333 2.47 20.98 -8.81
CA THR A 333 3.18 19.73 -8.61
C THR A 333 2.73 19.04 -7.32
N MET A 334 2.95 17.73 -7.27
CA MET A 334 2.96 17.01 -6.00
C MET A 334 4.25 16.21 -5.87
N SER A 335 4.66 15.98 -4.63
CA SER A 335 5.66 14.99 -4.28
C SER A 335 5.14 14.11 -3.15
N HIS A 336 5.75 12.96 -2.97
CA HIS A 336 5.41 12.04 -1.90
C HIS A 336 6.68 11.38 -1.38
N GLN A 337 6.66 10.96 -0.13
CA GLN A 337 7.72 10.17 0.47
C GLN A 337 7.14 9.14 1.42
N LEU A 338 7.75 7.96 1.44
CA LEU A 338 7.52 6.99 2.51
C LEU A 338 8.15 7.51 3.80
N VAL A 339 7.36 7.52 4.87
CA VAL A 339 7.82 7.71 6.24
C VAL A 339 7.77 6.34 6.91
N GLU A 340 8.92 5.67 6.91
CA GLU A 340 9.09 4.39 7.59
C GLU A 340 8.95 4.57 9.10
N VAL A 341 8.36 3.57 9.75
CA VAL A 341 8.25 3.55 11.22
C VAL A 341 8.95 2.30 11.72
N ASP A 342 9.98 2.51 12.54
CA ASP A 342 10.75 1.44 13.19
C ASP A 342 9.92 0.80 14.32
N ILE A 343 8.87 0.07 13.96
CA ILE A 343 8.14 -0.84 14.83
C ILE A 343 8.52 -2.25 14.39
N GLU A 344 8.71 -3.16 15.33
CA GLU A 344 8.90 -4.58 15.01
C GLU A 344 7.72 -5.05 14.14
N THR A 345 8.02 -5.40 12.89
CA THR A 345 7.03 -5.95 11.96
C THR A 345 6.48 -7.23 12.55
N GLY A 346 5.21 -7.49 12.29
CA GLY A 346 4.54 -8.66 12.81
C GLY A 346 4.96 -9.87 12.02
N GLU A 347 4.16 -10.92 12.12
CA GLU A 347 4.21 -11.99 11.13
C GLU A 347 4.08 -11.41 9.71
N THR A 348 5.03 -11.75 8.83
CA THR A 348 4.88 -11.53 7.39
C THR A 348 3.73 -12.42 6.90
N VAL A 349 2.66 -11.81 6.42
CA VAL A 349 1.50 -12.54 5.90
C VAL A 349 1.76 -12.87 4.42
N LEU A 350 1.77 -14.15 4.10
CA LEU A 350 1.97 -14.62 2.73
C LEU A 350 0.62 -14.78 2.01
N PHE A 351 0.29 -13.85 1.10
CA PHE A 351 -1.06 -13.74 0.52
C PHE A 351 -1.42 -14.92 -0.40
N HIS A 352 -0.44 -15.53 -1.06
CA HIS A 352 -0.60 -16.74 -1.87
C HIS A 352 -0.13 -18.01 -1.14
N ARG A 353 -0.46 -18.13 0.16
CA ARG A 353 -0.20 -19.37 0.91
C ARG A 353 -1.27 -20.41 0.59
N LYS A 354 -0.99 -21.31 -0.37
CA LYS A 354 -1.75 -22.57 -0.46
C LYS A 354 -1.24 -23.55 0.58
N SER A 355 -2.06 -23.82 1.60
CA SER A 355 -1.80 -24.82 2.62
C SER A 355 -2.21 -26.22 2.16
N LEU A 356 -1.50 -27.24 2.63
CA LEU A 356 -1.80 -28.64 2.42
C LEU A 356 -1.73 -29.37 3.75
N ASP A 357 -2.86 -29.87 4.22
CA ASP A 357 -2.91 -30.69 5.42
C ASP A 357 -2.52 -32.15 5.13
N ILE A 358 -1.43 -32.59 5.75
CA ILE A 358 -0.88 -33.95 5.60
C ILE A 358 -1.10 -34.70 6.92
N PRO A 359 -1.95 -35.74 6.93
CA PRO A 359 -2.15 -36.60 8.10
C PRO A 359 -0.82 -37.12 8.64
N GLY A 360 -0.58 -36.99 9.94
CA GLY A 360 0.67 -37.42 10.59
C GLY A 360 1.80 -36.38 10.59
N ARG A 361 1.79 -35.43 9.65
CA ARG A 361 2.84 -34.42 9.47
C ARG A 361 2.39 -32.99 9.78
N GLY A 362 1.08 -32.73 9.71
CA GLY A 362 0.47 -31.41 9.93
C GLY A 362 0.28 -30.62 8.64
N THR A 363 -0.06 -29.35 8.80
CA THR A 363 -0.35 -28.44 7.67
C THR A 363 0.92 -27.80 7.14
N LEU A 364 1.28 -28.16 5.90
CA LEU A 364 2.37 -27.52 5.17
C LEU A 364 1.86 -26.33 4.38
N ALA A 365 2.76 -25.42 4.03
CA ALA A 365 2.44 -24.21 3.31
C ALA A 365 3.51 -23.89 2.30
N PHE A 366 3.11 -23.56 1.07
CA PHE A 366 4.07 -23.30 0.01
C PHE A 366 3.84 -21.91 -0.58
N ALA A 367 4.80 -21.03 -0.35
CA ALA A 367 4.84 -19.67 -0.90
C ALA A 367 6.04 -19.48 -1.84
N ASN A 368 7.17 -20.13 -1.53
CA ASN A 368 8.40 -20.01 -2.31
C ASN A 368 8.82 -21.36 -2.91
N LEU A 369 9.42 -21.33 -4.09
CA LEU A 369 9.99 -22.48 -4.79
C LEU A 369 11.46 -22.16 -5.11
N ALA A 370 12.37 -22.80 -4.40
CA ALA A 370 13.80 -22.75 -4.66
C ALA A 370 14.20 -23.92 -5.58
N LEU A 371 14.86 -23.61 -6.69
CA LEU A 371 15.25 -24.57 -7.72
C LEU A 371 16.75 -24.52 -7.96
N ASP A 372 17.39 -25.68 -8.04
CA ASP A 372 18.65 -25.79 -8.77
C ASP A 372 18.42 -25.73 -10.29
N PHE A 373 19.46 -25.36 -11.06
CA PHE A 373 19.38 -25.24 -12.51
C PHE A 373 20.02 -26.42 -13.27
N THR A 374 21.30 -26.71 -13.03
CA THR A 374 22.08 -27.67 -13.83
C THR A 374 21.90 -29.09 -13.33
N GLY A 375 21.40 -29.99 -14.17
CA GLY A 375 21.02 -31.36 -13.77
C GLY A 375 19.59 -31.43 -13.21
N THR A 376 19.01 -30.30 -12.82
CA THR A 376 17.63 -30.16 -12.33
C THR A 376 16.69 -29.63 -13.41
N LEU A 377 16.76 -28.33 -13.77
CA LEU A 377 15.91 -27.70 -14.79
C LEU A 377 16.47 -27.84 -16.21
N SER A 378 17.77 -28.07 -16.31
CA SER A 378 18.52 -28.03 -17.56
C SER A 378 19.46 -29.22 -17.72
N ARG A 379 19.81 -29.50 -18.98
CA ARG A 379 20.90 -30.40 -19.37
C ARG A 379 21.85 -29.63 -20.28
N ASP A 380 23.15 -29.67 -19.99
CA ASP A 380 24.17 -28.94 -20.75
C ASP A 380 23.89 -27.42 -20.89
N GLY A 381 23.25 -26.84 -19.87
CA GLY A 381 22.82 -25.44 -19.81
C GLY A 381 21.58 -25.10 -20.65
N MET A 382 20.93 -26.09 -21.27
CA MET A 382 19.68 -25.91 -22.00
C MET A 382 18.49 -26.39 -21.17
N LEU A 383 17.45 -25.57 -21.08
CA LEU A 383 16.24 -25.90 -20.34
C LEU A 383 15.57 -27.18 -20.89
N LEU A 384 15.14 -28.08 -20.01
CA LEU A 384 14.46 -29.30 -20.42
C LEU A 384 13.08 -28.99 -21.05
N PRO A 385 12.68 -29.71 -22.10
CA PRO A 385 11.37 -29.51 -22.72
C PRO A 385 10.23 -29.63 -21.71
N GLY A 386 9.33 -28.64 -21.70
CA GLY A 386 8.16 -28.62 -20.81
C GLY A 386 8.37 -28.00 -19.43
N VAL A 387 9.59 -27.57 -19.08
CA VAL A 387 9.87 -26.83 -17.83
C VAL A 387 9.28 -25.42 -17.88
N ALA A 388 9.58 -24.64 -18.93
CA ALA A 388 9.11 -23.27 -19.11
C ALA A 388 7.59 -23.06 -18.84
N PRO A 389 6.66 -23.79 -19.50
CA PRO A 389 5.23 -23.61 -19.26
C PRO A 389 4.81 -23.94 -17.82
N ARG A 390 5.48 -24.88 -17.15
CA ARG A 390 5.20 -25.22 -15.75
C ARG A 390 5.70 -24.16 -14.79
N LEU A 391 6.87 -23.57 -15.05
CA LEU A 391 7.37 -22.44 -14.26
C LEU A 391 6.43 -21.24 -14.39
N ILE A 392 5.93 -20.95 -15.61
CA ILE A 392 4.93 -19.89 -15.83
C ILE A 392 3.64 -20.16 -15.04
N GLU A 393 3.14 -21.40 -15.04
CA GLU A 393 1.93 -21.76 -14.29
C GLU A 393 2.15 -21.69 -12.77
N LEU A 394 3.29 -22.18 -12.28
CA LEU A 394 3.62 -22.16 -10.85
C LEU A 394 3.89 -20.74 -10.34
N ALA A 395 4.46 -19.86 -11.17
CA ALA A 395 4.71 -18.47 -10.82
C ALA A 395 3.42 -17.67 -10.55
N LYS A 396 2.26 -18.15 -11.03
CA LYS A 396 0.95 -17.59 -10.65
C LYS A 396 0.60 -17.83 -9.18
N GLN A 397 1.31 -18.70 -8.48
CA GLN A 397 0.95 -19.19 -7.15
C GLN A 397 2.12 -19.16 -6.15
N MET A 398 3.36 -19.10 -6.61
CA MET A 398 4.57 -19.20 -5.78
C MET A 398 5.70 -18.38 -6.37
N ARG A 399 6.57 -17.83 -5.50
CA ARG A 399 7.77 -17.11 -5.95
C ARG A 399 8.80 -18.14 -6.35
N ILE A 400 9.36 -18.02 -7.55
CA ILE A 400 10.34 -18.97 -8.05
C ILE A 400 11.71 -18.34 -8.01
N THR A 401 12.63 -18.97 -7.28
CA THR A 401 14.04 -18.58 -7.21
C THR A 401 14.90 -19.71 -7.74
N VAL A 402 15.67 -19.44 -8.79
CA VAL A 402 16.64 -20.36 -9.37
C VAL A 402 18.04 -20.03 -8.84
N MET A 403 18.67 -20.99 -8.18
CA MET A 403 20.00 -20.86 -7.60
C MET A 403 20.99 -21.73 -8.37
N THR A 404 21.95 -21.11 -9.05
CA THR A 404 22.92 -21.84 -9.89
C THR A 404 24.34 -21.30 -9.76
N ALA A 405 25.33 -22.15 -10.02
CA ALA A 405 26.72 -21.71 -10.22
C ALA A 405 26.96 -21.11 -11.61
N ASP A 406 25.97 -21.21 -12.51
CA ASP A 406 26.04 -20.81 -13.92
C ASP A 406 27.31 -21.29 -14.62
N THR A 407 27.62 -22.58 -14.44
CA THR A 407 28.84 -23.21 -14.95
C THR A 407 29.03 -23.04 -16.46
N PHE A 408 27.94 -22.84 -17.20
CA PHE A 408 27.94 -22.69 -18.66
C PHE A 408 27.78 -21.24 -19.14
N GLY A 409 27.51 -20.27 -18.26
CA GLY A 409 27.29 -18.88 -18.65
C GLY A 409 26.02 -18.66 -19.47
N LYS A 410 24.98 -19.49 -19.26
CA LYS A 410 23.79 -19.57 -20.13
C LYS A 410 22.48 -19.38 -19.37
N VAL A 411 22.52 -19.23 -18.05
CA VAL A 411 21.29 -19.18 -17.25
C VAL A 411 20.41 -17.99 -17.62
N ASP A 412 21.02 -16.82 -17.85
CA ASP A 412 20.28 -15.60 -18.20
C ASP A 412 19.54 -15.76 -19.52
N ASP A 413 20.20 -16.28 -20.55
CA ASP A 413 19.57 -16.55 -21.86
C ASP A 413 18.48 -17.62 -21.76
N ALA A 414 18.70 -18.66 -20.96
CA ALA A 414 17.76 -19.77 -20.82
C ALA A 414 16.49 -19.42 -20.03
N LEU A 415 16.54 -18.38 -19.19
CA LEU A 415 15.46 -17.98 -18.29
C LEU A 415 14.92 -16.56 -18.55
N ALA A 416 15.45 -15.83 -19.54
CA ALA A 416 15.17 -14.40 -19.80
C ALA A 416 13.67 -14.03 -19.83
N ASP A 417 12.83 -14.89 -20.40
CA ASP A 417 11.39 -14.64 -20.56
C ASP A 417 10.52 -15.39 -19.52
N LEU A 418 11.15 -15.98 -18.50
CA LEU A 418 10.44 -16.74 -17.47
C LEU A 418 10.27 -15.93 -16.19
N PRO A 419 9.12 -16.07 -15.49
CA PRO A 419 8.84 -15.35 -14.25
C PRO A 419 9.60 -15.96 -13.06
N VAL A 420 10.93 -15.87 -13.06
CA VAL A 420 11.83 -16.45 -12.05
C VAL A 420 12.90 -15.44 -11.63
N GLU A 421 13.31 -15.48 -10.35
CA GLU A 421 14.48 -14.75 -9.86
C GLU A 421 15.72 -15.63 -9.98
N VAL A 422 16.76 -15.17 -10.68
CA VAL A 422 18.01 -15.91 -10.83
C VAL A 422 19.04 -15.40 -9.84
N HIS A 423 19.68 -16.32 -9.12
CA HIS A 423 20.73 -16.03 -8.16
C HIS A 423 21.96 -16.89 -8.42
N ILE A 424 23.09 -16.23 -8.66
CA ILE A 424 24.39 -16.88 -8.85
C ILE A 424 24.99 -17.23 -7.48
N VAL A 425 25.23 -18.52 -7.24
CA VAL A 425 25.73 -19.08 -5.98
C VAL A 425 26.92 -20.00 -6.24
N LYS A 426 27.91 -20.02 -5.34
CA LYS A 426 29.15 -20.81 -5.58
C LYS A 426 29.14 -22.16 -4.88
N THR A 427 28.47 -22.24 -3.74
CA THR A 427 28.51 -23.42 -2.87
C THR A 427 27.12 -23.82 -2.40
N GLY A 428 26.96 -25.06 -1.93
CA GLY A 428 25.72 -25.49 -1.29
C GLY A 428 25.38 -24.71 -0.02
N GLN A 429 26.40 -24.18 0.66
CA GLN A 429 26.19 -23.31 1.82
C GLN A 429 25.56 -21.97 1.43
N ASP A 430 25.88 -21.44 0.25
CA ASP A 430 25.26 -20.21 -0.26
C ASP A 430 23.78 -20.45 -0.57
N LYS A 431 23.43 -21.62 -1.14
CA LYS A 431 22.03 -22.03 -1.33
C LYS A 431 21.27 -22.14 -0.01
N ALA A 432 21.88 -22.75 1.00
CA ALA A 432 21.26 -22.87 2.33
C ALA A 432 21.03 -21.51 3.01
N ARG A 433 21.99 -20.56 2.89
CA ARG A 433 21.80 -19.19 3.39
C ARG A 433 20.67 -18.47 2.65
N MET A 434 20.64 -18.59 1.33
CA MET A 434 19.58 -17.98 0.54
C MET A 434 18.21 -18.57 0.84
N LEU A 435 18.11 -19.88 1.09
CA LEU A 435 16.88 -20.50 1.55
C LEU A 435 16.43 -19.93 2.90
N ALA A 436 17.37 -19.65 3.82
CA ALA A 436 17.06 -19.01 5.09
C ALA A 436 16.43 -17.61 4.88
N ASP A 437 16.96 -16.84 3.93
CA ASP A 437 16.41 -15.53 3.55
C ASP A 437 15.02 -15.64 2.89
N LEU A 438 14.71 -16.78 2.25
CA LEU A 438 13.40 -17.08 1.65
C LEU A 438 12.39 -17.67 2.65
N ASN A 439 12.70 -17.74 3.95
CA ASN A 439 11.90 -18.44 4.96
C ASN A 439 11.70 -19.94 4.65
N PRO A 440 12.50 -20.83 5.28
CA PRO A 440 12.43 -22.26 5.00
C PRO A 440 11.08 -22.90 5.34
N GLN A 441 10.31 -22.33 6.28
CA GLN A 441 9.02 -22.88 6.75
C GLN A 441 7.89 -22.78 5.70
N VAL A 442 8.12 -22.05 4.61
CA VAL A 442 7.16 -21.89 3.52
C VAL A 442 7.79 -22.13 2.13
N THR A 443 9.03 -22.60 2.10
CA THR A 443 9.80 -22.77 0.86
C THR A 443 9.92 -24.24 0.50
N VAL A 444 9.47 -24.59 -0.70
CA VAL A 444 9.75 -25.88 -1.33
C VAL A 444 11.11 -25.79 -2.01
N ALA A 445 11.98 -26.78 -1.84
CA ALA A 445 13.27 -26.82 -2.50
C ALA A 445 13.39 -28.06 -3.40
N ILE A 446 13.85 -27.87 -4.64
CA ILE A 446 14.08 -28.95 -5.59
C ILE A 446 15.52 -28.92 -6.11
N GLY A 447 16.20 -30.05 -6.07
CA GLY A 447 17.54 -30.20 -6.64
C GLY A 447 17.90 -31.64 -6.98
N ASN A 448 19.08 -31.82 -7.57
CA ASN A 448 19.64 -33.13 -7.90
C ASN A 448 21.06 -33.33 -7.30
N GLY A 449 21.77 -32.24 -7.01
CA GLY A 449 23.19 -32.22 -6.73
C GLY A 449 23.53 -32.38 -5.25
N ARG A 450 24.81 -32.67 -4.97
CA ARG A 450 25.32 -32.73 -3.58
C ARG A 450 25.31 -31.35 -2.91
N ASN A 451 25.50 -30.30 -3.69
CA ASN A 451 25.38 -28.91 -3.24
C ASN A 451 23.93 -28.52 -2.86
N ASP A 452 22.93 -29.33 -3.20
CA ASP A 452 21.53 -29.05 -2.86
C ASP A 452 21.10 -29.66 -1.52
N VAL A 453 21.90 -30.57 -0.94
CA VAL A 453 21.55 -31.33 0.28
C VAL A 453 21.08 -30.42 1.41
N ALA A 454 21.86 -29.37 1.72
CA ALA A 454 21.53 -28.45 2.81
C ALA A 454 20.28 -27.60 2.51
N MET A 455 20.08 -27.19 1.25
CA MET A 455 18.90 -26.44 0.81
C MET A 455 17.64 -27.30 0.89
N VAL A 456 17.70 -28.52 0.36
CA VAL A 456 16.58 -29.46 0.33
C VAL A 456 16.20 -29.92 1.74
N GLN A 457 17.18 -30.17 2.61
CA GLN A 457 16.94 -30.61 3.98
C GLN A 457 16.29 -29.53 4.86
N ALA A 458 16.61 -28.25 4.63
CA ALA A 458 16.11 -27.16 5.45
C ALA A 458 14.69 -26.70 5.06
N ALA A 459 14.23 -27.04 3.86
CA ALA A 459 12.95 -26.64 3.29
C ALA A 459 11.74 -27.29 3.99
N VAL A 460 10.57 -26.65 3.93
CA VAL A 460 9.31 -27.24 4.46
C VAL A 460 8.91 -28.51 3.71
N LEU A 461 9.29 -28.57 2.42
CA LEU A 461 9.19 -29.73 1.57
C LEU A 461 10.43 -29.78 0.66
N GLY A 462 11.27 -30.79 0.89
CA GLY A 462 12.45 -31.07 0.07
C GLY A 462 12.15 -32.13 -0.99
N ILE A 463 12.36 -31.80 -2.27
CA ILE A 463 12.17 -32.74 -3.39
C ILE A 463 13.51 -32.99 -4.07
N ALA A 464 13.86 -34.26 -4.21
CA ALA A 464 14.98 -34.70 -5.01
C ALA A 464 14.50 -35.11 -6.41
N VAL A 465 15.22 -34.71 -7.46
CA VAL A 465 14.99 -35.20 -8.83
C VAL A 465 16.19 -36.01 -9.30
N CYS A 466 15.95 -37.15 -9.96
CA CYS A 466 17.03 -37.90 -10.58
C CYS A 466 17.59 -37.16 -11.80
N GLY A 467 16.71 -36.60 -12.62
CA GLY A 467 17.10 -35.82 -13.81
C GLY A 467 17.79 -36.68 -14.89
N PRO A 468 18.22 -36.05 -15.99
CA PRO A 468 18.88 -36.75 -17.10
C PRO A 468 20.35 -37.11 -16.83
N GLU A 469 20.95 -36.57 -15.77
CA GLU A 469 22.38 -36.68 -15.44
C GLU A 469 22.63 -37.55 -14.19
N GLY A 470 21.57 -38.14 -13.62
CA GLY A 470 21.61 -38.81 -12.32
C GLY A 470 21.61 -37.81 -11.16
N MET A 471 21.62 -38.32 -9.92
CA MET A 471 21.56 -37.48 -8.73
C MET A 471 22.49 -37.94 -7.62
N ALA A 472 22.81 -37.03 -6.70
CA ALA A 472 23.61 -37.36 -5.53
C ALA A 472 22.83 -38.28 -4.59
N GLY A 473 23.35 -39.48 -4.32
CA GLY A 473 22.71 -40.42 -3.39
C GLY A 473 22.60 -39.92 -1.95
N GLU A 474 23.38 -38.91 -1.57
CA GLU A 474 23.23 -38.20 -0.29
C GLU A 474 21.92 -37.39 -0.23
N LEU A 475 21.51 -36.79 -1.35
CA LEU A 475 20.29 -35.98 -1.44
C LEU A 475 19.02 -36.82 -1.25
N ILE A 476 19.01 -38.05 -1.77
CA ILE A 476 17.91 -39.01 -1.59
C ILE A 476 17.60 -39.23 -0.11
N ARG A 477 18.62 -39.24 0.75
CA ARG A 477 18.46 -39.54 2.18
C ARG A 477 17.81 -38.40 2.98
N VAL A 478 17.86 -37.17 2.46
CA VAL A 478 17.34 -35.99 3.17
C VAL A 478 16.06 -35.44 2.54
N ALA A 479 15.75 -35.84 1.31
CA ALA A 479 14.54 -35.40 0.63
C ALA A 479 13.28 -36.07 1.19
N ASP A 480 12.18 -35.33 1.21
CA ASP A 480 10.86 -35.85 1.57
C ASP A 480 10.25 -36.68 0.44
N VAL A 481 10.46 -36.24 -0.81
CA VAL A 481 9.94 -36.87 -2.02
C VAL A 481 11.05 -37.01 -3.04
N VAL A 482 11.09 -38.14 -3.73
CA VAL A 482 12.02 -38.39 -4.84
C VAL A 482 11.20 -38.57 -6.12
N CYS A 483 11.51 -37.77 -7.14
CA CYS A 483 10.90 -37.83 -8.47
C CYS A 483 11.90 -38.32 -9.51
N ARG A 484 11.39 -38.90 -10.61
CA ARG A 484 12.27 -39.35 -11.70
C ARG A 484 12.88 -38.17 -12.44
N ASP A 485 12.06 -37.15 -12.70
CA ASP A 485 12.48 -35.93 -13.37
C ASP A 485 11.81 -34.68 -12.79
N ILE A 486 12.26 -33.51 -13.27
CA ILE A 486 11.78 -32.21 -12.85
C ILE A 486 10.33 -31.92 -13.28
N LEU A 487 9.85 -32.50 -14.38
CA LEU A 487 8.48 -32.26 -14.83
C LEU A 487 7.49 -32.88 -13.85
N GLU A 488 7.78 -34.10 -13.37
CA GLU A 488 7.00 -34.75 -12.32
C GLU A 488 7.00 -33.93 -11.03
N ALA A 489 8.16 -33.43 -10.62
CA ALA A 489 8.29 -32.64 -9.39
C ALA A 489 7.50 -31.33 -9.47
N LEU A 490 7.57 -30.61 -10.60
CA LEU A 490 6.76 -29.41 -10.83
C LEU A 490 5.26 -29.75 -10.90
N ASP A 491 4.88 -30.85 -11.54
CA ASP A 491 3.48 -31.32 -11.62
C ASP A 491 2.92 -31.71 -10.24
N LEU A 492 3.75 -32.19 -9.31
CA LEU A 492 3.32 -32.41 -7.92
C LEU A 492 2.91 -31.11 -7.22
N LEU A 493 3.61 -30.00 -7.51
CA LEU A 493 3.29 -28.69 -6.93
C LEU A 493 2.05 -28.04 -7.56
N VAL A 494 1.78 -28.35 -8.83
CA VAL A 494 0.51 -28.00 -9.50
C VAL A 494 -0.63 -28.85 -8.93
N HIS A 495 -0.41 -30.15 -8.73
CA HIS A 495 -1.40 -31.12 -8.26
C HIS A 495 -1.15 -31.62 -6.83
N ARG A 496 -1.19 -30.70 -5.86
CA ARG A 496 -0.73 -30.89 -4.47
C ARG A 496 -1.36 -32.04 -3.69
N LEU A 497 -2.55 -32.51 -4.08
CA LEU A 497 -3.15 -33.71 -3.47
C LEU A 497 -2.29 -34.97 -3.64
N ARG A 498 -1.44 -35.02 -4.69
CA ARG A 498 -0.47 -36.10 -4.88
C ARG A 498 0.61 -36.11 -3.80
N ILE A 499 1.05 -34.94 -3.35
CA ILE A 499 2.01 -34.80 -2.23
C ILE A 499 1.42 -35.40 -0.96
N LYS A 500 0.14 -35.10 -0.66
CA LYS A 500 -0.57 -35.70 0.48
C LYS A 500 -0.65 -37.23 0.36
N ALA A 501 -0.87 -37.76 -0.84
CA ALA A 501 -0.90 -39.20 -1.04
C ALA A 501 0.46 -39.87 -0.80
N THR A 502 1.56 -39.18 -1.11
CA THR A 502 2.94 -39.66 -0.89
C THR A 502 3.39 -39.57 0.56
N LEU A 503 2.98 -38.53 1.30
CA LEU A 503 3.53 -38.20 2.63
C LEU A 503 2.59 -38.49 3.81
N ARG A 504 1.36 -38.95 3.56
CA ARG A 504 0.45 -39.37 4.65
C ARG A 504 0.96 -40.67 5.29
N ASP A 505 0.74 -40.79 6.60
CA ASP A 505 0.93 -42.03 7.35
C ASP A 505 -0.02 -43.16 6.93
#